data_AF-A0A1I2NH75-F1
#
_entry.id   AF-A0A1I2NH75-F1
#
_cell.length_a   1.000
_cell.length_b   1.000
_cell.length_c   1.000
_cell.angle_alpha   90.00
_cell.angle_beta   90.00
_cell.angle_gamma   90.00
#
_symmetry.space_group_name_H-M   'P 1'
#
loop_
_entity.id
_entity.type
_entity.pdbx_description
1 polymer ?
#
loop_
_entity_poly.entity_id
_entity_poly.type
_entity_poly.pdbx_seq_one_letter_code
_entity_poly.pdbx_strand_id
1 'polypeptide(L)'
;MTGMTRRRLLGSAAGVLGGAAALSLLPPSVQKAVAAGPPKRGSLRDIEHVVMLMQENRSFDHYFGTLSGVRGFADPDAPALDNGRSVFYQPDAVNPKGYLLPFHLDTHTSSAQAIPSTSHAWSVQHEAWNGGKMDRWLPATARRTASTART
;
A
#
# COMPACT_ATOMS: atom_id res chain seq x y z
N MET A 1 26.84 -51.19 -19.29
CA MET A 1 26.27 -50.17 -20.21
C MET A 1 24.93 -50.69 -20.73
N THR A 2 23.80 -50.18 -20.24
CA THR A 2 22.48 -50.64 -20.73
C THR A 2 22.21 -50.03 -22.10
N GLY A 3 22.27 -50.85 -23.15
CA GLY A 3 22.08 -50.43 -24.54
C GLY A 3 20.67 -49.90 -24.83
N MET A 4 20.59 -48.93 -25.75
CA MET A 4 19.35 -48.30 -26.17
C MET A 4 18.48 -49.32 -26.94
N THR A 5 17.33 -49.71 -26.39
CA THR A 5 16.43 -50.68 -27.03
C THR A 5 15.54 -50.01 -28.09
N ARG A 6 15.22 -50.73 -29.18
CA ARG A 6 14.35 -50.23 -30.27
C ARG A 6 13.01 -49.68 -29.77
N ARG A 7 12.43 -50.32 -28.75
CA ARG A 7 11.18 -49.84 -28.10
C ARG A 7 11.35 -48.49 -27.43
N ARG A 8 12.50 -48.27 -26.79
CA ARG A 8 12.84 -46.98 -26.19
C ARG A 8 13.04 -45.93 -27.28
N LEU A 9 13.76 -46.26 -28.35
CA LEU A 9 13.98 -45.38 -29.50
C LEU A 9 12.67 -44.96 -30.19
N LEU A 10 11.81 -45.93 -30.53
CA LEU A 10 10.51 -45.69 -31.16
C LEU A 10 9.55 -44.94 -30.22
N GLY A 11 9.55 -45.28 -28.93
CA GLY A 11 8.76 -44.57 -27.91
C GLY A 11 9.20 -43.11 -27.75
N SER A 12 10.51 -42.84 -27.73
CA SER A 12 11.03 -41.48 -27.69
C SER A 12 10.77 -40.69 -28.98
N ALA A 13 10.89 -41.33 -30.15
CA ALA A 13 10.61 -40.69 -31.43
C ALA A 13 9.12 -40.33 -31.57
N ALA A 14 8.22 -41.21 -31.15
CA ALA A 14 6.78 -40.94 -31.11
C ALA A 14 6.43 -39.79 -30.14
N GLY A 15 7.08 -39.73 -28.98
CA GLY A 15 6.89 -38.62 -28.01
C GLY A 15 7.34 -37.26 -28.54
N VAL A 16 8.48 -37.20 -29.24
CA VAL A 16 9.00 -35.97 -29.83
C VAL A 16 8.15 -35.49 -31.02
N LEU A 17 7.77 -36.39 -31.93
CA LEU A 17 6.94 -36.06 -33.09
C LEU A 17 5.50 -35.65 -32.68
N GLY A 18 4.92 -36.35 -31.69
CA GLY A 18 3.59 -36.02 -31.17
C GLY A 18 3.54 -34.67 -30.44
N GLY A 19 4.57 -34.33 -29.67
CA GLY A 19 4.66 -33.04 -28.98
C GLY A 19 4.81 -31.86 -29.94
N ALA A 20 5.64 -32.00 -30.99
CA ALA A 20 5.85 -30.95 -31.98
C ALA A 20 4.60 -30.65 -32.83
N ALA A 21 3.84 -31.69 -33.22
CA ALA A 21 2.60 -31.52 -33.96
C ALA A 21 1.51 -30.82 -33.12
N ALA A 22 1.38 -31.16 -31.83
CA ALA A 22 0.43 -30.52 -30.93
C ALA A 22 0.75 -29.03 -30.69
N LEU A 23 2.03 -28.66 -30.64
CA LEU A 23 2.49 -27.27 -30.54
C LEU A 23 2.08 -26.43 -31.76
N SER A 24 2.10 -27.02 -32.96
CA SER A 24 1.72 -26.33 -34.20
C SER A 24 0.22 -26.02 -34.31
N LEU A 25 -0.62 -26.70 -33.53
CA LEU A 25 -2.07 -26.47 -33.46
C LEU A 25 -2.46 -25.34 -32.50
N LEU A 26 -1.52 -24.83 -31.70
CA LEU A 26 -1.78 -23.71 -30.79
C LEU A 26 -1.81 -22.38 -31.55
N PRO A 27 -2.56 -21.37 -31.07
CA PRO A 27 -2.52 -20.03 -31.64
C PRO A 27 -1.09 -19.45 -31.63
N PRO A 28 -0.71 -18.59 -32.61
CA PRO A 28 0.64 -18.04 -32.72
C PRO A 28 1.14 -17.33 -31.44
N SER A 29 0.24 -16.67 -30.69
CA SER A 29 0.57 -16.02 -29.41
C SER A 29 0.98 -17.03 -28.33
N VAL A 30 0.31 -18.19 -28.29
CA VAL A 30 0.59 -19.27 -27.34
C VAL A 30 1.88 -19.99 -27.73
N GLN A 31 2.11 -20.26 -29.02
CA GLN A 31 3.37 -20.82 -29.50
C GLN A 31 4.56 -19.92 -29.12
N LYS A 32 4.40 -18.61 -29.30
CA LYS A 32 5.42 -17.61 -28.93
C LYS A 32 5.65 -17.56 -27.42
N ALA A 33 4.60 -17.66 -26.61
CA ALA A 33 4.69 -17.72 -25.15
C ALA A 33 5.37 -19.02 -24.65
N VAL A 34 5.06 -20.17 -25.25
CA VAL A 34 5.70 -21.45 -24.91
C VAL A 34 7.18 -21.45 -25.34
N ALA A 35 7.48 -20.91 -26.53
CA ALA A 35 8.86 -20.79 -27.02
C ALA A 35 9.70 -19.78 -26.21
N ALA A 36 9.08 -18.74 -25.64
CA ALA A 36 9.76 -17.81 -24.75
C ALA A 36 10.22 -18.46 -23.43
N GLY A 37 9.64 -19.60 -23.06
CA GLY A 37 9.94 -20.30 -21.82
C GLY A 37 9.46 -19.53 -20.58
N PRO A 38 9.67 -20.09 -19.38
CA PRO A 38 9.36 -19.38 -18.15
C PRO A 38 10.22 -18.11 -18.07
N PRO A 39 9.63 -16.97 -17.65
CA PRO A 39 10.39 -15.74 -17.51
C PRO A 39 11.56 -16.00 -16.55
N LYS A 40 12.75 -15.52 -16.92
CA LYS A 40 13.89 -15.51 -15.99
C LYS A 40 13.44 -14.77 -14.73
N ARG A 41 13.73 -15.34 -13.56
CA ARG A 41 13.50 -14.64 -12.29
C ARG A 41 14.35 -13.37 -12.32
N GLY A 42 13.70 -12.21 -12.35
CA GLY A 42 14.39 -10.93 -12.29
C GLY A 42 15.23 -10.83 -11.02
N SER A 43 16.37 -10.18 -11.12
CA SER A 43 17.28 -9.88 -10.03
C SER A 43 17.25 -8.37 -9.75
N LEU A 44 17.59 -7.95 -8.53
CA LEU A 44 17.85 -6.53 -8.25
C LEU A 44 18.97 -5.97 -9.13
N ARG A 45 19.85 -6.83 -9.67
CA ARG A 45 20.89 -6.45 -10.64
C ARG A 45 20.35 -6.02 -12.01
N ASP A 46 19.08 -6.32 -12.30
CA ASP A 46 18.44 -5.97 -13.58
C ASP A 46 17.80 -4.56 -13.54
N ILE A 47 17.84 -3.86 -12.38
CA ILE A 47 17.31 -2.50 -12.23
C ILE A 47 18.35 -1.50 -12.78
N GLU A 48 18.05 -0.89 -13.92
CA GLU A 48 18.92 0.12 -14.55
C GLU A 48 18.66 1.55 -14.06
N HIS A 49 17.40 1.86 -13.73
CA HIS A 49 16.97 3.20 -13.34
C HIS A 49 15.96 3.17 -12.18
N VAL A 50 16.13 4.10 -11.24
CA VAL A 50 15.16 4.36 -10.18
C VAL A 50 14.66 5.79 -10.33
N VAL A 51 13.36 5.94 -10.56
CA VAL A 51 12.68 7.25 -10.57
C VAL A 51 11.98 7.42 -9.23
N MET A 52 12.39 8.42 -8.47
CA MET A 52 11.79 8.73 -7.16
C MET A 52 10.89 9.95 -7.29
N LEU A 53 9.58 9.76 -7.07
CA LEU A 53 8.61 10.84 -6.98
C LEU A 53 8.41 11.18 -5.50
N MET A 54 8.86 12.37 -5.10
CA MET A 54 8.72 12.86 -3.73
C MET A 54 7.42 13.66 -3.61
N GLN A 55 6.47 13.13 -2.86
CA GLN A 55 5.24 13.82 -2.50
C GLN A 55 5.38 14.51 -1.14
N GLU A 56 4.55 15.51 -0.87
CA GLU A 56 4.64 16.34 0.34
C GLU A 56 3.41 16.22 1.24
N ASN A 57 3.65 16.47 2.54
CA ASN A 57 2.68 16.92 3.53
C ASN A 57 1.44 16.04 3.79
N ARG A 58 1.52 14.73 3.50
CA ARG A 58 0.45 13.77 3.80
C ARG A 58 1.00 12.56 4.54
N SER A 59 0.38 12.24 5.67
CA SER A 59 0.70 11.04 6.42
C SER A 59 0.19 9.79 5.69
N PHE A 60 0.75 8.64 6.04
CA PHE A 60 0.31 7.35 5.51
C PHE A 60 -1.20 7.13 5.74
N ASP A 61 -1.69 7.34 6.97
CA ASP A 61 -3.10 7.15 7.30
C ASP A 61 -4.03 8.07 6.52
N HIS A 62 -3.57 9.27 6.12
CA HIS A 62 -4.35 10.19 5.30
C HIS A 62 -4.62 9.62 3.91
N TYR A 63 -3.61 8.99 3.28
CA TYR A 63 -3.77 8.41 1.94
C TYR A 63 -4.32 6.98 1.95
N PHE A 64 -3.91 6.19 2.94
CA PHE A 64 -4.01 4.74 2.88
C PHE A 64 -4.68 4.11 4.11
N GLY A 65 -5.15 4.92 5.07
CA GLY A 65 -5.82 4.41 6.28
C GLY A 65 -7.10 3.61 6.02
N THR A 66 -7.66 3.70 4.81
CA THR A 66 -8.80 2.91 4.32
C THR A 66 -8.46 2.00 3.13
N LEU A 67 -7.19 1.91 2.73
CA LEU A 67 -6.78 1.08 1.60
C LEU A 67 -6.90 -0.42 1.96
N SER A 68 -7.48 -1.21 1.08
CA SER A 68 -7.59 -2.66 1.26
C SER A 68 -6.21 -3.30 1.46
N GLY A 69 -6.09 -4.15 2.48
CA GLY A 69 -4.83 -4.82 2.85
C GLY A 69 -3.97 -4.06 3.87
N VAL A 70 -4.31 -2.80 4.17
CA VAL A 70 -3.78 -2.08 5.35
C VAL A 70 -4.66 -2.41 6.55
N ARG A 71 -4.10 -2.51 7.75
CA ARG A 71 -4.90 -2.72 8.98
C ARG A 71 -5.92 -1.58 9.18
N GLY A 72 -5.45 -0.35 8.94
CA GLY A 72 -6.28 0.84 8.75
C GLY A 72 -7.03 1.29 9.99
N PHE A 73 -8.05 2.12 9.80
CA PHE A 73 -8.87 2.66 10.89
C PHE A 73 -9.80 1.63 11.55
N ALA A 74 -9.89 0.43 10.98
CA ALA A 74 -10.67 -0.69 11.51
C ALA A 74 -9.79 -1.79 12.15
N ASP A 75 -8.50 -1.50 12.40
CA ASP A 75 -7.59 -2.44 13.04
C ASP A 75 -8.11 -2.87 14.43
N PRO A 76 -8.44 -4.16 14.64
CA PRO A 76 -8.88 -4.65 15.95
C PRO A 76 -7.77 -4.58 17.01
N ASP A 77 -6.51 -4.56 16.60
CA ASP A 77 -5.33 -4.49 17.46
C ASP A 77 -4.77 -3.06 17.58
N ALA A 78 -5.56 -2.04 17.18
CA ALA A 78 -5.17 -0.65 17.32
C ALA A 78 -4.85 -0.33 18.80
N PRO A 79 -3.75 0.40 19.10
CA PRO A 79 -3.41 0.77 20.47
C PRO A 79 -4.58 1.44 21.19
N ALA A 80 -4.79 1.06 22.44
CA ALA A 80 -5.79 1.70 23.28
C ALA A 80 -5.19 2.95 23.97
N LEU A 81 -6.00 4.00 24.06
CA LEU A 81 -5.72 5.16 24.91
C LEU A 81 -6.00 4.80 26.38
N ASP A 82 -5.55 5.66 27.29
CA ASP A 82 -5.76 5.50 28.75
C ASP A 82 -7.25 5.38 29.15
N ASN A 83 -8.17 5.82 28.28
CA ASN A 83 -9.63 5.70 28.46
C ASN A 83 -10.23 4.39 27.89
N GLY A 84 -9.40 3.46 27.39
CA GLY A 84 -9.80 2.17 26.83
C GLY A 84 -10.34 2.21 25.39
N ARG A 85 -10.44 3.39 24.76
CA ARG A 85 -10.81 3.49 23.34
C ARG A 85 -9.59 3.29 22.46
N SER A 86 -9.81 2.87 21.21
CA SER A 86 -8.76 2.88 20.19
C SER A 86 -8.16 4.29 20.03
N VAL A 87 -6.87 4.35 19.70
CA VAL A 87 -6.12 5.57 19.38
C VAL A 87 -6.81 6.46 18.33
N PHE A 88 -7.66 5.91 17.48
CA PHE A 88 -8.42 6.70 16.51
C PHE A 88 -9.48 7.61 17.14
N TYR A 89 -9.91 7.36 18.38
CA TYR A 89 -10.81 8.24 19.13
C TYR A 89 -10.03 9.41 19.73
N GLN A 90 -9.54 10.32 18.88
CA GLN A 90 -8.71 11.46 19.30
C GLN A 90 -9.47 12.37 20.28
N PRO A 91 -8.94 12.63 21.49
CA PRO A 91 -9.60 13.49 22.47
C PRO A 91 -9.89 14.88 21.92
N ASP A 92 -11.14 15.30 22.08
CA ASP A 92 -11.63 16.59 21.60
C ASP A 92 -12.54 17.23 22.65
N ALA A 93 -12.01 18.22 23.38
CA ALA A 93 -12.72 18.89 24.45
C ALA A 93 -13.87 19.79 23.95
N VAL A 94 -13.87 20.18 22.68
CA VAL A 94 -14.94 21.03 22.11
C VAL A 94 -16.04 20.22 21.42
N ASN A 95 -15.78 18.94 21.12
CA ASN A 95 -16.80 18.04 20.61
C ASN A 95 -17.66 17.50 21.76
N PRO A 96 -18.99 17.59 21.72
CA PRO A 96 -19.87 17.04 22.77
C PRO A 96 -19.68 15.55 23.04
N LYS A 97 -19.17 14.78 22.07
CA LYS A 97 -18.83 13.36 22.26
C LYS A 97 -17.51 13.13 23.01
N GLY A 98 -16.70 14.18 23.19
CA GLY A 98 -15.39 14.16 23.84
C GLY A 98 -14.25 13.65 22.93
N TYR A 99 -14.53 13.32 21.67
CA TYR A 99 -13.55 12.80 20.73
C TYR A 99 -13.91 13.11 19.27
N LEU A 100 -12.91 13.05 18.39
CA LEU A 100 -13.04 13.05 16.94
C LEU A 100 -12.48 11.74 16.37
N LEU A 101 -13.21 11.15 15.43
CA LEU A 101 -12.75 10.00 14.65
C LEU A 101 -12.16 10.45 13.31
N PRO A 102 -11.28 9.66 12.68
CA PRO A 102 -10.95 9.84 11.27
C PRO A 102 -12.22 9.91 10.42
N PHE A 103 -12.25 10.83 9.47
CA PHE A 103 -13.40 11.06 8.60
C PHE A 103 -12.94 11.27 7.16
N HIS A 104 -13.85 11.00 6.23
CA HIS A 104 -13.56 11.12 4.81
C HIS A 104 -13.62 12.58 4.35
N LEU A 105 -12.58 13.02 3.64
CA LEU A 105 -12.53 14.31 2.97
C LEU A 105 -13.00 14.14 1.53
N ASP A 106 -14.30 14.31 1.30
CA ASP A 106 -14.92 14.12 -0.02
C ASP A 106 -14.70 15.36 -0.91
N THR A 107 -13.91 15.20 -1.96
CA THR A 107 -13.61 16.27 -2.91
C THR A 107 -14.72 16.53 -3.93
N HIS A 108 -15.75 15.68 -4.01
CA HIS A 108 -16.90 15.88 -4.88
C HIS A 108 -18.00 16.71 -4.23
N THR A 109 -18.14 16.62 -2.91
CA THR A 109 -19.23 17.27 -2.16
C THR A 109 -18.74 18.38 -1.24
N SER A 110 -17.43 18.53 -1.03
CA SER A 110 -16.84 19.57 -0.19
C SER A 110 -15.56 20.16 -0.79
N SER A 111 -15.15 21.33 -0.29
CA SER A 111 -13.85 21.94 -0.61
C SER A 111 -12.69 21.28 0.13
N ALA A 112 -12.69 19.94 0.22
CA ALA A 112 -11.68 19.14 0.92
C ALA A 112 -10.23 19.45 0.47
N GLN A 113 -10.03 19.85 -0.78
CA GLN A 113 -8.71 20.20 -1.32
C GLN A 113 -8.19 21.55 -0.79
N ALA A 114 -9.08 22.44 -0.37
CA ALA A 114 -8.75 23.78 0.14
C ALA A 114 -8.54 23.79 1.67
N ILE A 115 -8.53 22.63 2.32
CA ILE A 115 -8.31 22.54 3.76
C ILE A 115 -6.89 23.04 4.08
N PRO A 116 -6.75 24.00 5.02
CA PRO A 116 -5.44 24.51 5.41
C PRO A 116 -4.51 23.38 5.87
N SER A 117 -3.23 23.50 5.49
CA SER A 117 -2.21 22.58 5.98
C SER A 117 -2.15 22.60 7.50
N THR A 118 -2.05 21.43 8.11
CA THR A 118 -1.66 21.31 9.52
C THR A 118 -0.20 21.73 9.69
N SER A 119 0.18 22.05 10.93
CA SER A 119 1.58 22.39 11.22
C SER A 119 2.46 21.14 11.14
N HIS A 120 3.56 21.26 10.39
CA HIS A 120 4.60 20.23 10.24
C HIS A 120 5.84 20.53 11.11
N ALA A 121 5.74 21.50 12.02
CA ALA A 121 6.85 21.86 12.90
C ALA A 121 7.23 20.69 13.81
N TRP A 122 8.54 20.47 14.01
CA TRP A 122 9.07 19.40 14.85
C TRP A 122 8.40 19.33 16.23
N SER A 123 8.29 20.48 16.91
CA SER A 123 7.68 20.57 18.23
C SER A 123 6.20 20.19 18.23
N VAL A 124 5.44 20.57 17.19
CA VAL A 124 4.02 20.22 17.06
C VAL A 124 3.85 18.72 16.80
N GLN A 125 4.68 18.14 15.93
CA GLN A 125 4.64 16.70 15.67
C GLN A 125 4.97 15.89 16.92
N HIS A 126 5.96 16.32 17.72
CA HIS A 126 6.32 15.65 18.98
C HIS A 126 5.26 15.83 20.06
N GLU A 127 4.61 16.99 20.10
CA GLU A 127 3.46 17.21 20.97
C GLU A 127 2.29 16.30 20.59
N ALA A 128 1.99 16.15 19.30
CA ALA A 128 0.95 15.26 18.80
C ALA A 128 1.24 13.78 19.10
N TRP A 129 2.50 13.36 18.94
CA TRP A 129 2.98 12.01 19.25
C TRP A 129 2.91 11.68 20.74
N ASN A 130 3.14 12.67 21.60
CA ASN A 130 3.04 12.58 23.06
C ASN A 130 3.78 11.36 23.66
N GLY A 131 5.05 11.16 23.29
CA GLY A 131 5.84 10.04 23.80
C GLY A 131 5.34 8.66 23.36
N GLY A 132 4.56 8.58 22.28
CA GLY A 132 3.96 7.35 21.78
C GLY A 132 2.52 7.10 22.25
N LYS A 133 1.97 7.96 23.12
CA LYS A 133 0.57 7.86 23.55
C LYS A 133 -0.42 8.19 22.43
N MET A 134 -0.02 9.01 21.46
CA MET A 134 -0.81 9.33 20.27
C MET A 134 -2.22 9.92 20.57
N ASP A 135 -2.36 10.68 21.66
CA ASP A 135 -3.62 11.23 22.18
C ASP A 135 -3.71 12.76 22.11
N ARG A 136 -2.73 13.41 21.47
CA ARG A 136 -2.60 14.88 21.43
C ARG A 136 -2.65 15.48 20.02
N TRP A 137 -3.06 14.72 19.01
CA TRP A 137 -3.05 15.22 17.63
C TRP A 137 -3.90 16.48 17.47
N LEU A 138 -5.14 16.47 17.97
CA LEU A 138 -6.04 17.62 17.91
C LEU A 138 -5.52 18.86 18.65
N PRO A 139 -5.20 18.80 19.96
CA PRO A 139 -4.71 19.99 20.66
C PRO A 139 -3.39 20.53 20.09
N ALA A 140 -2.51 19.68 19.57
CA ALA A 140 -1.25 20.11 18.97
C ALA A 140 -1.46 20.81 17.60
N THR A 141 -2.36 20.29 16.77
CA THR A 141 -2.57 20.78 15.39
C THR A 141 -3.63 21.88 15.30
N ALA A 142 -4.74 21.77 16.02
CA ALA A 142 -5.87 22.70 15.96
C ALA A 142 -5.56 24.07 16.59
N ARG A 143 -4.69 24.11 17.62
CA ARG A 143 -4.34 25.38 18.30
C ARG A 143 -3.54 26.35 17.42
N ARG A 144 -2.92 25.88 16.33
CA ARG A 144 -1.97 26.69 15.54
C ARG A 144 -2.42 26.99 14.11
N THR A 145 -3.39 26.27 13.55
CA THR A 145 -4.02 26.67 12.27
C THR A 145 -4.83 27.97 12.39
N ALA A 146 -5.31 28.32 13.59
CA ALA A 146 -5.99 29.60 13.83
C ALA A 146 -5.06 30.82 13.93
N SER A 147 -3.73 30.61 14.07
CA SER A 147 -2.75 31.70 14.20
C SER A 147 -2.33 32.30 12.86
N THR A 148 -2.46 31.56 11.76
CA THR A 148 -1.98 31.98 10.43
C THR A 148 -3.04 32.70 9.60
N ALA A 149 -4.25 32.90 10.14
CA ALA A 149 -5.37 33.59 9.49
C ALA A 149 -5.58 35.03 9.99
N ARG A 150 -4.64 35.59 10.76
CA ARG A 150 -4.64 36.98 11.22
C ARG A 150 -3.29 37.65 10.93
N THR A 151 -3.08 37.97 9.66
CA THR A 151 -2.18 39.04 9.19
C THR A 151 -2.71 39.53 7.86
#